data_AF-A0A183HEQ3-F1
#
_entry.id   AF-A0A183HEQ3-F1
#
_cell.length_a   1.000
_cell.length_b   1.000
_cell.length_c   1.000
_cell.angle_alpha   90.00
_cell.angle_beta   90.00
_cell.angle_gamma   90.00
#
_symmetry.space_group_name_H-M   'P 1'
#
loop_
_entity.id
_entity.type
_entity.pdbx_description
1 polymer ?
#
loop_
_entity_poly.entity_id
_entity_poly.type
_entity_poly.pdbx_seq_one_letter_code
_entity_poly.pdbx_strand_id
1 'polypeptide(L)'
;MNSRKSEYSFTLWCLAALIYGLLAIHLKLYPIIYLPSIFLFLSNISLHCGWIDYGKRLISNVKGYIFILIFSSSLLALMTIYYMLYGMPYINEAFLYHLHRTDTRHNFSPYFYLLYLATNDTQLSRLISFCCFIPQALLIIWLAFRFHDDLPFCWLLTTAVFVSFNKISTKTATM
;
A
#
# COMPACT_ATOMS: atom_id res chain seq x y z
N MET A 1 13.85 -4.43 -25.12
CA MET A 1 12.69 -4.03 -24.29
C MET A 1 13.03 -2.87 -23.32
N ASN A 2 13.96 -1.96 -23.68
CA ASN A 2 14.48 -0.91 -22.79
C ASN A 2 14.11 0.52 -23.25
N SER A 3 13.44 0.67 -24.40
CA SER A 3 13.10 1.99 -24.99
C SER A 3 11.84 2.64 -24.39
N ARG A 4 10.89 1.85 -23.84
CA ARG A 4 9.65 2.40 -23.25
C ARG A 4 9.83 3.04 -21.87
N LYS A 5 10.89 2.69 -21.13
CA LYS A 5 11.12 3.23 -19.77
C LYS A 5 11.81 4.61 -19.80
N SER A 6 12.42 5.02 -20.92
CA SER A 6 13.14 6.29 -21.06
C SER A 6 12.32 7.46 -21.61
N GLU A 7 11.06 7.23 -22.01
CA GLU A 7 10.21 8.28 -22.63
C GLU A 7 9.42 9.12 -21.61
N TYR A 8 9.38 8.71 -20.34
CA TYR A 8 8.71 9.52 -19.32
C TYR A 8 9.62 10.68 -18.90
N SER A 9 9.24 11.89 -19.32
CA SER A 9 9.94 13.14 -19.00
C SER A 9 10.08 13.34 -17.49
N PHE A 10 11.17 14.01 -17.08
CA PHE A 10 11.47 14.23 -15.67
C PHE A 10 10.30 14.88 -14.89
N THR A 11 9.51 15.69 -15.57
CA THR A 11 8.41 16.41 -14.96
C THR A 11 7.21 15.50 -14.67
N LEU A 12 7.00 14.46 -15.48
CA LEU A 12 5.78 13.66 -15.46
C LEU A 12 5.69 12.72 -14.25
N TRP A 13 6.76 11.97 -13.95
CA TRP A 13 6.86 11.14 -12.75
C TRP A 13 6.91 11.95 -11.44
N CYS A 14 7.48 13.17 -11.44
CA CYS A 14 7.39 14.09 -10.28
C CYS A 14 5.95 14.57 -10.05
N LEU A 15 5.24 14.94 -11.13
CA LEU A 15 3.82 15.27 -11.07
C LEU A 15 2.99 14.06 -10.58
N ALA A 16 3.30 12.86 -11.08
CA ALA A 16 2.65 11.63 -10.63
C ALA A 16 2.86 11.38 -9.14
N ALA A 17 4.08 11.58 -8.61
CA ALA A 17 4.37 11.47 -7.18
C ALA A 17 3.53 12.44 -6.33
N LEU A 18 3.42 13.69 -6.79
CA LEU A 18 2.66 14.76 -6.14
C LEU A 18 1.16 14.46 -6.16
N ILE A 19 0.59 14.09 -7.31
CA ILE A 19 -0.83 13.73 -7.45
C ILE A 19 -1.15 12.49 -6.62
N TYR A 20 -0.25 11.51 -6.62
CA TYR A 20 -0.41 10.28 -5.86
C TYR A 20 -0.45 10.55 -4.34
N GLY A 21 0.40 11.44 -3.84
CA GLY A 21 0.38 11.86 -2.44
C GLY A 21 -0.83 12.71 -2.07
N LEU A 22 -1.10 13.76 -2.83
CA LEU A 22 -2.16 14.72 -2.53
C LEU A 22 -3.57 14.15 -2.71
N LEU A 23 -3.81 13.38 -3.77
CA LEU A 23 -5.15 12.97 -4.16
C LEU A 23 -5.41 11.50 -3.86
N ALA A 24 -4.50 10.60 -4.25
CA ALA A 24 -4.79 9.18 -4.16
C ALA A 24 -4.81 8.69 -2.70
N ILE A 25 -3.77 9.00 -1.92
CA ILE A 25 -3.60 8.44 -0.57
C ILE A 25 -4.31 9.26 0.51
N HIS A 26 -4.38 10.58 0.36
CA HIS A 26 -5.12 11.41 1.30
C HIS A 26 -6.62 11.14 1.28
N LEU A 27 -7.21 10.85 0.10
CA LEU A 27 -8.65 10.56 0.00
C LEU A 27 -9.01 9.15 0.48
N LYS A 28 -8.15 8.15 0.21
CA LYS A 28 -8.30 6.79 0.71
C LYS A 28 -6.91 6.21 0.93
N LEU A 29 -6.68 5.52 2.05
CA LEU A 29 -5.36 4.95 2.37
C LEU A 29 -4.92 3.85 1.39
N TYR A 30 -5.87 3.12 0.80
CA TYR A 30 -5.63 1.88 0.02
C TYR A 30 -4.62 1.97 -1.12
N PRO A 31 -4.52 3.06 -1.91
CA PRO A 31 -3.54 3.13 -2.99
C PRO A 31 -2.10 2.94 -2.54
N ILE A 32 -1.77 3.14 -1.25
CA ILE A 32 -0.42 2.94 -0.69
C ILE A 32 0.19 1.57 -1.03
N ILE A 33 -0.64 0.54 -1.25
CA ILE A 33 -0.20 -0.81 -1.62
C ILE A 33 0.56 -0.87 -2.96
N TYR A 34 0.40 0.12 -3.84
CA TYR A 34 1.09 0.17 -5.12
C TYR A 34 2.49 0.79 -5.03
N LEU A 35 2.81 1.47 -3.92
CA LEU A 35 4.09 2.17 -3.74
C LEU A 35 5.32 1.26 -3.94
N PRO A 36 5.37 0.02 -3.42
CA PRO A 36 6.51 -0.88 -3.63
C PRO A 36 6.73 -1.20 -5.12
N SER A 37 5.65 -1.44 -5.87
CA SER A 37 5.73 -1.73 -7.31
C SER A 37 6.25 -0.54 -8.12
N ILE A 38 5.81 0.68 -7.78
CA ILE A 38 6.25 1.92 -8.42
C ILE A 38 7.73 2.19 -8.12
N PHE A 39 8.15 2.02 -6.87
CA PHE A 39 9.54 2.18 -6.47
C PHE A 39 10.47 1.23 -7.25
N LEU A 40 10.09 -0.04 -7.35
CA LEU A 40 10.86 -1.04 -8.09
C LEU A 40 10.82 -0.80 -9.60
N PHE A 41 9.70 -0.37 -10.16
CA PHE A 41 9.63 -0.01 -11.58
C PHE A 41 10.61 1.12 -11.95
N LEU A 42 10.71 2.14 -11.09
CA LEU A 42 11.63 3.28 -11.26
C LEU A 42 13.12 2.91 -11.15
N SER A 43 13.45 1.83 -10.44
CA SER A 43 14.82 1.34 -10.29
C SER A 43 15.41 0.78 -11.60
N ASN A 44 14.56 0.51 -12.59
CA ASN A 44 14.92 -0.11 -13.86
C ASN A 44 15.78 -1.39 -13.69
N ILE A 45 15.52 -2.14 -12.62
CA ILE A 45 16.16 -3.42 -12.36
C ILE A 45 15.64 -4.43 -13.40
N SER A 46 16.55 -5.24 -13.94
CA SER A 46 16.19 -6.41 -14.74
C SER A 46 16.15 -7.64 -13.83
N LEU A 47 15.09 -8.44 -13.94
CA LEU A 47 14.95 -9.73 -13.24
C LEU A 47 16.04 -10.74 -13.60
N HIS A 48 16.80 -10.52 -14.69
CA HIS A 48 17.89 -11.40 -15.13
C HIS A 48 19.26 -11.08 -14.48
N CYS A 49 19.35 -10.09 -13.60
CA CYS A 49 20.59 -9.80 -12.87
C CYS A 49 20.79 -10.75 -11.66
N GLY A 50 22.04 -11.05 -11.31
CA GLY A 50 22.37 -11.78 -10.08
C GLY A 50 21.93 -11.00 -8.83
N TRP A 51 21.67 -11.69 -7.71
CA TRP A 51 21.10 -11.09 -6.48
C TRP A 51 21.94 -9.94 -5.91
N ILE A 52 23.27 -9.97 -6.08
CA ILE A 52 24.18 -8.90 -5.63
C ILE A 52 23.98 -7.62 -6.46
N ASP A 53 23.91 -7.75 -7.78
CA ASP A 53 23.68 -6.62 -8.68
C ASP A 53 22.25 -6.08 -8.54
N TYR A 54 21.29 -6.97 -8.27
CA TYR A 54 19.93 -6.61 -7.91
C TYR A 54 19.90 -5.71 -6.67
N GLY A 55 20.57 -6.13 -5.59
CA GLY A 55 20.66 -5.35 -4.34
C GLY A 55 21.36 -4.00 -4.53
N LYS A 56 22.47 -3.96 -5.27
CA LYS A 56 23.17 -2.70 -5.58
C LYS A 56 22.28 -1.71 -6.33
N ARG A 57 21.54 -2.18 -7.34
CA ARG A 57 20.63 -1.34 -8.13
C ARG A 57 19.42 -0.86 -7.31
N LEU A 58 18.94 -1.68 -6.39
CA LEU A 58 17.88 -1.29 -5.45
C LEU A 58 18.33 -0.13 -4.55
N ILE A 59 19.52 -0.23 -3.97
CA ILE A 59 20.10 0.82 -3.10
C ILE A 59 20.46 2.07 -3.91
N SER A 60 20.91 1.90 -5.14
CA SER A 60 21.26 3.02 -6.02
C SER A 60 20.05 3.71 -6.67
N ASN A 61 18.81 3.32 -6.33
CA ASN A 61 17.57 3.83 -6.93
C ASN A 61 17.21 5.26 -6.48
N VAL A 62 18.04 6.24 -6.84
CA VAL A 62 17.81 7.67 -6.53
C VAL A 62 16.43 8.13 -7.02
N LYS A 63 16.00 7.62 -8.18
CA LYS A 63 14.69 7.89 -8.78
C LYS A 63 13.53 7.52 -7.85
N GLY A 64 13.54 6.29 -7.33
CA GLY A 64 12.54 5.82 -6.39
C GLY A 64 12.56 6.61 -5.07
N TYR A 65 13.74 6.97 -4.56
CA TYR A 65 13.85 7.78 -3.34
C TYR A 65 13.29 9.19 -3.52
N ILE A 66 13.58 9.86 -4.65
CA ILE A 66 12.99 11.17 -4.97
C ILE A 66 11.47 11.06 -5.05
N PHE A 67 10.95 10.00 -5.69
CA PHE A 67 9.51 9.76 -5.76
C PHE A 67 8.89 9.63 -4.36
N ILE A 68 9.47 8.80 -3.49
CA ILE A 68 8.99 8.63 -2.11
C ILE A 68 9.07 9.94 -1.34
N LEU A 69 10.13 10.73 -1.52
CA LEU A 69 10.31 12.01 -0.83
C LEU A 69 9.23 13.03 -1.25
N ILE A 70 8.97 13.19 -2.54
CA ILE A 70 7.91 14.08 -3.06
C ILE A 70 6.52 13.59 -2.60
N PHE A 71 6.27 12.29 -2.72
CA PHE A 71 5.03 11.68 -2.24
C PHE A 71 4.82 11.97 -0.74
N SER A 72 5.81 11.67 0.09
CA SER A 72 5.72 11.80 1.55
C SER A 72 5.58 13.25 1.99
N SER A 73 6.31 14.17 1.35
CA SER A 73 6.23 15.61 1.67
C SER A 73 4.87 16.18 1.30
N SER A 74 4.31 15.81 0.15
CA SER A 74 2.98 16.25 -0.28
C SER A 74 1.87 15.73 0.64
N LEU A 75 1.97 14.46 1.07
CA LEU A 75 1.04 13.87 2.03
C LEU A 75 1.15 14.56 3.40
N LEU A 76 2.37 14.74 3.93
CA LEU A 76 2.61 15.40 5.22
C LEU A 76 2.13 16.86 5.23
N ALA A 77 2.31 17.59 4.13
CA ALA A 77 1.82 18.96 4.02
C ALA A 77 0.30 19.01 4.17
N LEU A 78 -0.42 18.14 3.46
CA LEU A 78 -1.88 18.09 3.50
C LEU A 78 -2.38 17.61 4.87
N MET A 79 -1.75 16.56 5.43
CA MET A 79 -1.99 16.09 6.79
C MET A 79 -1.87 17.20 7.82
N THR A 80 -0.82 18.03 7.71
CA THR A 80 -0.57 19.14 8.64
C THR A 80 -1.67 20.21 8.52
N ILE A 81 -2.10 20.54 7.30
CA ILE A 81 -3.19 21.50 7.07
C ILE A 81 -4.48 21.02 7.72
N TYR A 82 -4.90 19.77 7.49
CA TYR A 82 -6.12 19.23 8.08
C TYR A 82 -6.02 19.03 9.59
N TYR A 83 -4.84 18.68 10.09
CA TYR A 83 -4.61 18.62 11.53
C TYR A 83 -4.75 20.00 12.19
N MET A 84 -4.26 21.08 11.56
CA MET A 84 -4.43 22.42 12.10
C MET A 84 -5.91 22.88 12.11
N LEU A 85 -6.72 22.40 11.16
CA LEU A 85 -8.14 22.75 11.06
C LEU A 85 -9.03 21.96 12.03
N TYR A 86 -8.76 20.66 12.20
CA TYR A 86 -9.66 19.72 12.87
C TYR A 86 -9.05 19.03 14.10
N GLY A 87 -7.74 19.13 14.32
CA GLY A 87 -7.03 18.54 15.45
C GLY A 87 -6.98 17.01 15.44
N MET A 88 -6.94 16.41 16.63
CA MET A 88 -6.91 14.96 16.84
C MET A 88 -8.07 14.17 16.21
N PRO A 89 -9.33 14.67 16.18
CA PRO A 89 -10.43 14.01 15.48
C PRO A 89 -10.10 13.61 14.03
N TYR A 90 -9.37 14.45 13.29
CA TYR A 90 -8.96 14.12 11.92
C TYR A 90 -8.06 12.89 11.86
N ILE A 91 -7.05 12.81 12.73
CA ILE A 91 -6.12 11.65 12.75
C ILE A 91 -6.87 10.38 13.12
N ASN A 92 -7.78 10.47 14.10
CA ASN A 92 -8.56 9.32 14.53
C ASN A 92 -9.42 8.77 13.40
N GLU A 93 -10.20 9.62 12.73
CA GLU A 93 -11.14 9.18 11.69
C GLU A 93 -10.44 8.83 10.36
N ALA A 94 -9.45 9.62 9.94
CA ALA A 94 -8.79 9.41 8.65
C ALA A 94 -7.79 8.25 8.65
N PHE A 95 -7.18 7.90 9.80
CA PHE A 95 -6.12 6.89 9.88
C PHE A 95 -6.40 5.79 10.89
N LEU A 96 -6.58 6.14 12.17
CA LEU A 96 -6.63 5.14 13.24
C LEU A 96 -7.91 4.29 13.18
N TYR A 97 -9.01 4.86 12.71
CA TYR A 97 -10.29 4.17 12.54
C TYR A 97 -10.15 2.94 11.63
N HIS A 98 -9.41 3.06 10.53
CA HIS A 98 -9.19 1.94 9.59
C HIS A 98 -8.33 0.82 10.20
N LEU A 99 -7.45 1.14 11.15
CA LEU A 99 -6.61 0.15 11.82
C LEU A 99 -7.41 -0.64 12.87
N HIS A 100 -8.28 0.03 13.64
CA HIS A 100 -9.01 -0.63 14.72
C HIS A 100 -10.33 -1.28 14.28
N ARG A 101 -10.95 -0.81 13.19
CA ARG A 101 -12.22 -1.39 12.71
C ARG A 101 -12.08 -2.90 12.52
N THR A 102 -12.92 -3.64 13.22
CA THR A 102 -13.10 -5.10 13.11
C THR A 102 -14.60 -5.34 13.03
N ASP A 103 -15.05 -5.84 11.88
CA ASP A 103 -16.42 -6.33 11.76
C ASP A 103 -16.34 -7.85 11.92
N THR A 104 -16.97 -8.39 12.96
CA THR A 104 -16.93 -9.83 13.28
C THR A 104 -18.24 -10.52 12.98
N ARG A 105 -19.32 -9.81 12.62
CA ARG A 105 -20.66 -10.41 12.50
C ARG A 105 -21.01 -10.76 11.05
N HIS A 106 -20.42 -10.07 10.06
CA HIS A 106 -20.70 -10.30 8.62
C HIS A 106 -19.42 -10.33 7.76
N ASN A 107 -18.35 -10.86 8.32
CA ASN A 107 -17.04 -10.84 7.69
C ASN A 107 -16.74 -12.19 7.02
N PHE A 108 -16.54 -12.17 5.70
CA PHE A 108 -16.16 -13.31 4.88
C PHE A 108 -14.65 -13.42 4.71
N SER A 109 -13.86 -12.67 5.47
CA SER A 109 -12.41 -12.81 5.43
C SER A 109 -12.01 -14.22 5.89
N PRO A 110 -10.88 -14.74 5.38
CA PRO A 110 -10.32 -16.01 5.86
C PRO A 110 -10.07 -16.02 7.38
N TYR A 111 -10.02 -14.85 8.00
CA TYR A 111 -9.71 -14.65 9.42
C TYR A 111 -10.93 -14.55 10.32
N PHE A 112 -12.16 -14.59 9.78
CA PHE A 112 -13.40 -14.45 10.54
C PHE A 112 -13.44 -15.33 11.79
N TYR A 113 -13.16 -16.63 11.66
CA TYR A 113 -13.26 -17.57 12.77
C TYR A 113 -12.25 -17.27 13.89
N LEU A 114 -11.02 -16.89 13.51
CA LEU A 114 -9.96 -16.50 14.45
C LEU A 114 -10.34 -15.22 15.23
N LEU A 115 -10.86 -14.21 14.53
CA LEU A 115 -11.33 -12.98 15.16
C LEU A 115 -12.58 -13.22 16.03
N TYR A 116 -13.48 -14.10 15.61
CA TYR A 116 -14.68 -14.45 16.36
C TYR A 116 -14.32 -15.08 17.72
N LEU A 117 -13.42 -16.08 17.74
CA LEU A 117 -12.96 -16.72 18.97
C LEU A 117 -12.24 -15.75 19.93
N ALA A 118 -11.55 -14.75 19.38
CA ALA A 118 -10.82 -13.76 20.16
C ALA A 118 -11.68 -12.59 20.65
N THR A 119 -12.99 -12.57 20.37
CA THR A 119 -13.87 -11.43 20.70
C THR A 119 -13.90 -11.10 22.20
N ASN A 120 -13.75 -12.11 23.07
CA ASN A 120 -13.80 -11.92 24.52
C ASN A 120 -12.50 -11.34 25.11
N ASP A 121 -11.40 -11.36 24.35
CA ASP A 121 -10.10 -10.83 24.77
C ASP A 121 -9.65 -9.73 23.80
N THR A 122 -9.76 -8.48 24.29
CA THR A 122 -9.41 -7.28 23.52
C THR A 122 -7.95 -7.23 23.09
N GLN A 123 -7.02 -7.80 23.88
CA GLN A 123 -5.60 -7.82 23.54
C GLN A 123 -5.33 -8.86 22.47
N LEU A 124 -5.90 -10.06 22.62
CA LEU A 124 -5.77 -11.14 21.66
C LEU A 124 -6.37 -10.78 20.30
N SER A 125 -7.56 -10.16 20.29
CA SER A 125 -8.22 -9.69 19.06
C SER A 125 -7.38 -8.64 18.32
N ARG A 126 -6.72 -7.73 19.06
CA ARG A 126 -5.81 -6.73 18.48
C ARG A 126 -4.56 -7.39 17.89
N LEU A 127 -3.97 -8.35 18.59
CA LEU A 127 -2.81 -9.09 18.11
C LEU A 127 -3.12 -9.88 16.84
N ILE A 128 -4.22 -10.64 16.84
CA ILE A 128 -4.67 -11.40 15.65
C ILE A 128 -4.96 -10.45 14.49
N SER A 129 -5.65 -9.33 14.74
CA SER A 129 -5.90 -8.30 13.73
C SER A 129 -4.62 -7.79 13.10
N PHE A 130 -3.57 -7.56 13.90
CA PHE A 130 -2.25 -7.16 13.41
C PHE A 130 -1.59 -8.28 12.60
N CYS A 131 -1.62 -9.52 13.09
CA CYS A 131 -1.06 -10.68 12.40
C CYS A 131 -1.74 -10.95 11.05
N CYS A 132 -3.02 -10.62 10.87
CA CYS A 132 -3.72 -10.75 9.59
C CYS A 132 -3.14 -9.85 8.49
N PHE A 133 -2.52 -8.72 8.84
CA PHE A 133 -1.86 -7.84 7.87
C PHE A 133 -0.52 -8.39 7.37
N ILE A 134 0.14 -9.28 8.13
CA ILE A 134 1.44 -9.82 7.76
C ILE A 134 1.40 -10.60 6.45
N PRO A 135 0.56 -11.64 6.26
CA PRO A 135 0.49 -12.38 4.99
C PRO A 135 0.07 -11.49 3.83
N GLN A 136 -0.85 -10.54 4.05
CA GLN A 136 -1.26 -9.56 3.05
C GLN A 136 -0.07 -8.69 2.59
N ALA A 137 0.70 -8.13 3.53
CA ALA A 137 1.86 -7.31 3.24
C ALA A 137 2.98 -8.09 2.55
N LEU A 138 3.27 -9.31 3.03
CA LEU A 138 4.30 -10.18 2.44
C LEU A 138 3.97 -10.53 0.97
N LEU A 139 2.71 -10.87 0.68
CA LEU A 139 2.29 -11.16 -0.69
C LEU A 139 2.35 -9.93 -1.60
N ILE A 140 1.93 -8.75 -1.12
CA ILE A 140 2.03 -7.50 -1.88
C ILE A 140 3.48 -7.17 -2.21
N ILE A 141 4.38 -7.30 -1.23
CA ILE A 141 5.82 -7.08 -1.42
C ILE A 141 6.37 -8.10 -2.44
N TRP A 142 6.07 -9.38 -2.26
CA TRP A 142 6.53 -10.44 -3.17
C TRP A 142 6.07 -10.20 -4.61
N LEU A 143 4.81 -9.81 -4.82
CA LEU A 143 4.27 -9.47 -6.13
C LEU A 143 4.97 -8.26 -6.75
N ALA A 144 5.24 -7.22 -5.96
CA ALA A 144 6.01 -6.07 -6.43
C ALA A 144 7.40 -6.51 -6.91
N PHE A 145 8.13 -7.32 -6.14
CA PHE A 145 9.43 -7.85 -6.57
C PHE A 145 9.32 -8.70 -7.84
N ARG A 146 8.29 -9.55 -7.95
CA ARG A 146 8.15 -10.48 -9.07
C ARG A 146 7.67 -9.83 -10.38
N PHE A 147 6.78 -8.84 -10.30
CA PHE A 147 6.04 -8.31 -11.45
C PHE A 147 6.18 -6.80 -11.68
N HIS A 148 7.11 -6.10 -10.99
CA HIS A 148 7.32 -4.65 -11.18
C HIS A 148 7.60 -4.22 -12.63
N ASP A 149 8.06 -5.12 -13.51
CA ASP A 149 8.29 -4.80 -14.92
C ASP A 149 7.00 -4.45 -15.69
N ASP A 150 5.86 -5.02 -15.31
CA ASP A 150 4.54 -4.79 -15.90
C ASP A 150 3.58 -4.26 -14.84
N LEU A 151 3.58 -2.93 -14.66
CA LEU A 151 2.80 -2.25 -13.62
C LEU A 151 1.30 -2.57 -13.67
N PRO A 152 0.59 -2.50 -14.81
CA PRO A 152 -0.83 -2.87 -14.88
C PRO A 152 -1.11 -4.29 -14.36
N PHE A 153 -0.30 -5.26 -14.75
CA PHE A 153 -0.46 -6.64 -14.29
C PHE A 153 -0.14 -6.78 -12.80
N CYS A 154 0.94 -6.14 -12.34
CA CYS A 154 1.30 -6.12 -10.93
C CYS A 154 0.18 -5.51 -10.09
N TRP A 155 -0.38 -4.38 -10.50
CA TRP A 155 -1.46 -3.71 -9.77
C TRP A 155 -2.71 -4.57 -9.70
N LEU A 156 -3.10 -5.23 -10.79
CA LEU A 156 -4.22 -6.18 -10.79
C LEU A 156 -4.03 -7.27 -9.72
N LEU A 157 -2.87 -7.92 -9.69
CA LEU A 157 -2.57 -8.96 -8.70
C LEU A 157 -2.48 -8.39 -7.28
N THR A 158 -1.85 -7.23 -7.10
CA THR A 158 -1.78 -6.53 -5.81
C THR A 158 -3.16 -6.20 -5.27
N THR A 159 -4.09 -5.71 -6.11
CA THR A 159 -5.48 -5.46 -5.72
C THR A 159 -6.21 -6.76 -5.37
N ALA A 160 -6.04 -7.82 -6.17
CA ALA A 160 -6.67 -9.11 -5.91
C ALA A 160 -6.22 -9.70 -4.57
N VAL A 161 -4.92 -9.66 -4.27
CA VAL A 161 -4.36 -10.06 -2.96
C VAL A 161 -4.86 -9.15 -1.85
N PHE A 162 -4.83 -7.83 -2.06
CA PHE A 162 -5.29 -6.87 -1.07
C PHE A 162 -6.75 -7.13 -0.66
N VAL A 163 -7.64 -7.36 -1.61
CA VAL A 163 -9.05 -7.64 -1.34
C VAL A 163 -9.23 -9.03 -0.72
N SER A 164 -8.54 -10.06 -1.21
CA SER A 164 -8.71 -11.45 -0.76
C SER A 164 -8.21 -11.67 0.67
N PHE A 165 -7.12 -11.00 1.05
CA PHE A 165 -6.50 -11.10 2.37
C PHE A 165 -6.87 -9.95 3.30
N ASN A 166 -7.84 -9.10 2.93
CA ASN A 166 -8.32 -8.06 3.82
C ASN A 166 -8.98 -8.70 5.05
N LYS A 167 -8.60 -8.21 6.25
CA LYS A 167 -9.17 -8.69 7.52
C LYS A 167 -10.69 -8.49 7.60
N ILE A 168 -11.26 -7.53 6.87
CA ILE A 168 -12.71 -7.34 6.70
C ILE A 168 -13.05 -7.51 5.22
N SER A 169 -13.88 -8.50 4.92
CA SER A 169 -14.52 -8.66 3.62
C SER A 169 -16.02 -8.76 3.84
N THR A 170 -16.74 -7.65 3.69
CA THR A 170 -18.20 -7.66 3.72
C THR A 170 -18.69 -7.95 2.32
N LYS A 171 -19.32 -9.11 2.10
CA LYS A 171 -20.17 -9.26 0.92
C LYS A 171 -21.30 -8.26 1.09
N THR A 172 -21.47 -7.35 0.15
CA THR A 172 -22.76 -6.69 -0.06
C THR A 172 -23.74 -7.79 -0.45
N ALA A 173 -24.32 -8.45 0.55
CA ALA A 173 -25.52 -9.22 0.36
C ALA A 173 -26.64 -8.20 0.18
N THR A 174 -26.94 -7.90 -1.09
CA THR A 174 -28.26 -7.39 -1.45
C THR A 174 -29.26 -8.42 -0.94
N MET A 175 -30.07 -8.00 0.04
CA MET A 175 -31.33 -8.66 0.42
C MET A 175 -32.27 -8.70 -0.77
#